data_AF-A0A1A2LED3-F1
#
_entry.id   AF-A0A1A2LED3-F1
#
_cell.length_a   1.000
_cell.length_b   1.000
_cell.length_c   1.000
_cell.angle_alpha   90.00
_cell.angle_beta   90.00
_cell.angle_gamma   90.00
#
_symmetry.space_group_name_H-M   'P 1'
#
loop_
_entity.id
_entity.type
_entity.pdbx_description
1 polymer ?
#
loop_
_entity_poly.entity_id
_entity_poly.type
_entity_poly.pdbx_seq_one_letter_code
_entity_poly.pdbx_strand_id
1 'polypeptide(L)'
;MSRFGGLDTLASLSVEPDGTVTAVMVKDVRRGQERSPIAKFLPVQWRVVQQERWQPVGERRIRGELSVTPHGTPAYAAGTALLMPTAAGSRIRCVATVEFKAPLLGQHVEKIMGRMLTQNVTALQDFTAEWIDVHS
;
A
#
# COMPACT_ATOMS: atom_id res chain seq x y z
N MET A 1 -9.83 10.40 -12.64
CA MET A 1 -9.37 10.09 -11.28
C MET A 1 -10.22 8.96 -10.72
N SER A 2 -9.86 7.70 -10.95
CA SER A 2 -10.36 6.63 -10.07
C SER A 2 -9.47 6.62 -8.85
N ARG A 3 -9.88 7.39 -7.83
CA ARG A 3 -9.50 7.06 -6.46
C ARG A 3 -10.07 5.66 -6.23
N PHE A 4 -9.27 4.75 -5.69
CA PHE A 4 -9.73 3.45 -5.24
C PHE A 4 -10.85 3.63 -4.18
N GLY A 5 -12.08 3.80 -4.64
CA GLY A 5 -13.28 4.02 -3.86
C GLY A 5 -13.71 2.73 -3.19
N GLY A 6 -13.16 2.49 -2.00
CA GLY A 6 -13.59 1.50 -1.04
C GLY A 6 -13.04 1.96 0.30
N LEU A 7 -13.91 2.03 1.31
CA LEU A 7 -13.48 2.25 2.69
C LEU A 7 -12.62 1.04 3.08
N ASP A 8 -11.35 1.28 3.36
CA ASP A 8 -10.46 0.24 3.86
C ASP A 8 -10.94 -0.10 5.28
N THR A 9 -11.24 -1.37 5.53
CA THR A 9 -11.66 -1.83 6.85
C THR A 9 -10.44 -2.33 7.60
N LEU A 10 -10.20 -1.81 8.81
CA LEU A 10 -9.20 -2.38 9.72
C LEU A 10 -9.73 -3.73 10.22
N ALA A 11 -9.13 -4.82 9.74
CA ALA A 11 -9.50 -6.17 10.12
C ALA A 11 -8.84 -6.58 11.44
N SER A 12 -7.59 -6.17 11.66
CA SER A 12 -6.92 -6.34 12.95
C SER A 12 -5.84 -5.29 13.17
N LEU A 13 -5.57 -5.02 14.44
CA LEU A 13 -4.46 -4.22 14.92
C LEU A 13 -3.93 -4.87 16.19
N SER A 14 -2.64 -5.18 16.23
CA SER A 14 -1.95 -5.66 17.43
C SER A 14 -0.74 -4.81 17.73
N VAL A 15 -0.44 -4.68 19.01
CA VAL A 15 0.77 -4.02 19.52
C VAL A 15 1.44 -4.99 20.48
N GLU A 16 2.66 -5.38 20.13
CA GLU A 16 3.49 -6.27 20.94
C GLU A 16 4.18 -5.50 22.08
N PRO A 17 4.62 -6.17 23.17
CA PRO A 17 5.31 -5.50 24.28
C PRO A 17 6.59 -4.76 23.90
N ASP A 18 7.24 -5.15 22.80
CA ASP A 18 8.43 -4.49 22.25
C ASP A 18 8.12 -3.22 21.42
N GLY A 19 6.83 -2.86 21.32
CA GLY A 19 6.35 -1.72 20.55
C GLY A 19 6.14 -2.03 19.07
N THR A 20 6.27 -3.30 18.64
CA THR A 20 5.94 -3.68 17.27
C THR A 20 4.44 -3.63 17.04
N VAL A 21 4.02 -2.91 16.01
CA VAL A 21 2.63 -2.79 15.60
C VAL A 21 2.40 -3.64 14.35
N THR A 22 1.34 -4.46 14.34
CA THR A 22 0.89 -5.15 13.14
C THR A 22 -0.54 -4.72 12.82
N ALA A 23 -0.78 -4.26 11.59
CA ALA A 23 -2.09 -3.87 11.11
C ALA A 23 -2.46 -4.70 9.88
N VAL A 24 -3.69 -5.19 9.85
CA VAL A 24 -4.27 -5.86 8.68
C VAL A 24 -5.48 -5.08 8.24
N MET A 25 -5.47 -4.66 6.98
CA MET A 25 -6.55 -3.93 6.34
C MET A 25 -7.12 -4.78 5.21
N VAL A 26 -8.44 -4.75 5.08
CA VAL A 26 -9.16 -5.45 4.03
C VAL A 26 -9.97 -4.44 3.24
N LYS A 27 -9.87 -4.55 1.91
CA LYS A 27 -10.58 -3.70 0.97
C LYS A 27 -11.28 -4.53 -0.07
N ASP A 28 -12.59 -4.34 -0.20
CA ASP A 28 -13.33 -4.86 -1.34
C ASP A 28 -13.27 -3.83 -2.48
N VAL A 29 -12.73 -4.27 -3.62
CA VAL A 29 -12.51 -3.44 -4.81
C VAL A 29 -13.45 -3.91 -5.91
N ARG A 30 -14.08 -2.95 -6.57
CA ARG A 30 -14.85 -3.18 -7.80
C ARG A 30 -14.11 -2.56 -8.97
N ARG A 31 -14.02 -3.31 -10.07
CA ARG A 31 -13.45 -2.81 -11.33
C ARG A 31 -14.24 -1.56 -11.76
N GLY A 32 -13.55 -0.44 -11.91
CA GLY A 32 -14.13 0.78 -12.47
C GLY A 32 -14.53 0.62 -13.94
N GLN A 33 -15.25 1.62 -14.46
CA GLN A 33 -15.65 1.71 -15.88
C GLN A 33 -14.47 2.07 -16.81
N GLU A 34 -13.31 2.42 -16.27
CA GLU A 34 -12.13 2.76 -17.06
C GLU A 34 -11.60 1.55 -17.82
N ARG A 35 -11.23 1.74 -19.09
CA ARG A 35 -10.57 0.73 -19.91
C ARG A 35 -9.12 0.58 -19.47
N SER A 36 -8.90 0.06 -18.27
CA SER A 36 -7.56 -0.31 -17.81
C SER A 36 -7.03 -1.42 -18.73
N PRO A 37 -5.82 -1.31 -19.30
CA PRO A 37 -5.25 -2.34 -20.18
C PRO A 37 -5.10 -3.72 -19.50
N ILE A 38 -5.09 -3.76 -18.17
CA ILE A 38 -5.05 -4.99 -17.37
C ILE A 38 -6.43 -5.50 -16.96
N ALA A 39 -7.52 -4.78 -17.27
CA ALA A 39 -8.88 -5.10 -16.83
C ALA A 39 -9.34 -6.52 -17.20
N LYS A 40 -8.86 -7.05 -18.33
CA LYS A 40 -9.16 -8.42 -18.78
C LYS A 40 -8.57 -9.51 -17.88
N PHE A 41 -7.53 -9.18 -17.10
CA PHE A 41 -6.87 -10.09 -16.16
C PHE A 41 -7.36 -9.91 -14.72
N LEU A 42 -8.24 -8.93 -14.49
CA LEU A 42 -8.80 -8.63 -13.18
C LEU A 42 -10.27 -9.04 -13.14
N PRO A 43 -10.76 -9.64 -12.05
CA PRO A 43 -12.18 -9.93 -11.89
C PRO A 43 -12.99 -8.62 -11.80
N VAL A 44 -14.32 -8.72 -11.92
CA VAL A 44 -15.22 -7.55 -11.78
C VAL A 44 -15.17 -7.00 -10.35
N GLN A 45 -14.96 -7.87 -9.38
CA GLN A 45 -14.82 -7.55 -7.96
C GLN A 45 -13.74 -8.44 -7.36
N TRP A 46 -12.92 -7.89 -6.48
CA TRP A 46 -11.90 -8.64 -5.74
C TRP A 46 -11.69 -8.06 -4.36
N ARG A 47 -11.09 -8.86 -3.49
CA ARG A 47 -10.67 -8.45 -2.17
C ARG A 47 -9.17 -8.24 -2.14
N VAL A 48 -8.74 -7.17 -1.50
CA VAL A 48 -7.33 -6.87 -1.23
C VAL A 48 -7.10 -6.99 0.27
N VAL A 49 -6.09 -7.76 0.64
CA VAL A 49 -5.58 -7.81 2.02
C VAL A 49 -4.24 -7.09 2.04
N GLN A 50 -4.15 -6.03 2.83
CA GLN A 50 -2.92 -5.31 3.11
C GLN A 50 -2.48 -5.64 4.52
N GLN A 51 -1.24 -6.06 4.69
CA GLN A 51 -0.64 -6.31 5.99
C GLN A 51 0.59 -5.43 6.13
N GLU A 52 0.68 -4.77 7.27
CA GLU A 52 1.80 -3.93 7.66
C GLU A 52 2.32 -4.34 9.02
N ARG A 53 3.65 -4.39 9.14
CA ARG A 53 4.33 -4.59 10.41
C ARG A 53 5.35 -3.48 10.61
N TRP A 54 5.23 -2.74 11.70
CA TRP A 54 6.05 -1.58 12.04
C TRP A 54 6.79 -1.84 13.35
N GLN A 55 8.11 -1.85 13.31
CA GLN A 55 8.94 -2.20 14.46
C GLN A 55 10.00 -1.12 14.75
N PRO A 56 10.23 -0.76 16.02
CA PRO A 56 11.36 0.08 16.39
C PRO A 56 12.69 -0.59 16.02
N VAL A 57 13.64 0.14 15.42
CA VAL A 57 14.93 -0.42 14.97
C VAL A 57 16.15 0.41 15.41
N GLY A 58 15.98 1.28 16.39
CA GLY A 58 17.02 2.14 16.94
C GLY A 58 16.45 3.42 17.52
N GLU A 59 17.31 4.40 17.83
CA GLU A 59 16.89 5.68 18.39
C GLU A 59 15.95 6.43 17.42
N ARG A 60 14.65 6.44 17.78
CA ARG A 60 13.57 7.13 17.05
C ARG A 60 13.39 6.68 15.60
N ARG A 61 13.83 5.47 15.23
CA ARG A 61 13.63 4.90 13.89
C ARG A 61 12.64 3.75 13.92
N ILE A 62 11.74 3.70 12.94
CA ILE A 62 10.76 2.62 12.80
C ILE A 62 10.88 2.02 11.40
N ARG A 63 11.05 0.70 11.32
CA ARG A 63 11.05 -0.06 10.07
C ARG A 63 9.65 -0.62 9.83
N GLY A 64 9.14 -0.41 8.63
CA GLY A 64 7.90 -1.01 8.13
C GLY A 64 8.18 -2.14 7.15
N GLU A 65 7.40 -3.20 7.23
CA GLU A 65 7.27 -4.24 6.21
C GLU A 65 5.82 -4.26 5.76
N LEU A 66 5.60 -4.21 4.44
CA LEU A 66 4.29 -4.06 3.83
C LEU A 66 4.08 -5.17 2.82
N SER A 67 2.89 -5.75 2.81
CA SER A 67 2.46 -6.67 1.76
C SER A 67 1.01 -6.40 1.37
N VAL A 68 0.70 -6.56 0.09
CA VAL A 68 -0.62 -6.36 -0.49
C VAL A 68 -0.95 -7.54 -1.38
N THR A 69 -2.01 -8.24 -1.03
CA THR A 69 -2.47 -9.46 -1.70
C THR A 69 -3.89 -9.25 -2.24
N PRO A 70 -4.04 -8.93 -3.53
CA PRO A 70 -5.33 -8.91 -4.20
C PRO A 70 -5.76 -10.34 -4.60
N HIS A 71 -6.75 -10.89 -3.89
CA HIS A 71 -7.26 -12.23 -4.12
C HIS A 71 -7.99 -12.35 -5.46
N GLY A 72 -7.75 -13.46 -6.18
CA GLY A 72 -8.34 -13.71 -7.49
C GLY A 72 -7.72 -12.88 -8.62
N THR A 73 -6.56 -12.26 -8.36
CA THR A 73 -5.77 -11.55 -9.37
C THR A 73 -4.38 -12.19 -9.50
N PRO A 74 -3.69 -12.01 -10.63
CA PRO A 74 -2.29 -12.42 -10.77
C PRO A 74 -1.31 -11.42 -10.14
N ALA A 75 -1.78 -10.42 -9.39
CA ALA A 75 -0.94 -9.35 -8.84
C ALA A 75 -0.55 -9.64 -7.39
N TYR A 76 0.62 -9.14 -6.99
CA TYR A 76 1.10 -9.10 -5.62
C TYR A 76 1.98 -7.87 -5.43
N ALA A 77 2.01 -7.28 -4.24
CA ALA A 77 2.99 -6.25 -3.91
C ALA A 77 3.59 -6.47 -2.53
N ALA A 78 4.86 -6.12 -2.39
CA ALA A 78 5.55 -6.09 -1.11
C ALA A 78 6.51 -4.93 -1.05
N GLY A 79 6.83 -4.46 0.15
CA GLY A 79 7.74 -3.36 0.32
C GLY A 79 8.25 -3.23 1.74
N THR A 80 9.20 -2.31 1.88
CA THR A 80 9.74 -1.89 3.17
C THR A 80 9.66 -0.38 3.28
N ALA A 81 9.58 0.10 4.51
CA ALA A 81 9.59 1.50 4.84
C ALA A 81 10.56 1.78 5.99
N LEU A 82 11.10 2.99 6.02
CA LEU A 82 11.89 3.49 7.14
C LEU A 82 11.39 4.89 7.50
N LEU A 83 10.86 5.03 8.71
CA LEU A 83 10.46 6.30 9.32
C LEU A 83 11.57 6.80 10.23
N MET A 84 11.95 8.07 10.05
CA MET A 84 13.03 8.72 10.80
C MET A 84 12.66 10.17 11.13
N PRO A 85 13.17 10.73 12.24
CA PRO A 85 12.99 12.13 12.54
C PRO A 85 13.78 13.03 11.57
N THR A 86 13.32 14.27 11.46
CA THR A 86 13.98 15.40 10.80
C THR A 86 13.96 16.60 11.75
N ALA A 87 14.60 17.72 11.38
CA ALA A 87 14.62 18.92 12.22
C ALA A 87 13.22 19.51 12.50
N ALA A 88 12.26 19.33 11.58
CA ALA A 88 10.93 19.95 11.65
C ALA A 88 9.78 18.93 11.56
N GLY A 89 10.04 17.64 11.83
CA GLY A 89 9.01 16.59 11.70
C GLY A 89 9.61 15.22 11.46
N SER A 90 8.96 14.39 10.65
CA SER A 90 9.42 13.05 10.30
C SER A 90 9.48 12.84 8.79
N ARG A 91 10.33 11.92 8.34
CA ARG A 91 10.43 11.49 6.94
C ARG A 91 10.27 9.99 6.87
N ILE A 92 9.43 9.54 5.94
CA ILE A 92 9.31 8.14 5.57
C ILE A 92 9.98 7.89 4.21
N ARG A 93 10.78 6.83 4.12
CA ARG A 93 11.31 6.32 2.84
C ARG A 93 10.69 4.95 2.60
N CYS A 94 9.98 4.79 1.49
CA CYS A 94 9.37 3.53 1.08
C CYS A 94 10.03 2.97 -0.17
N VAL A 95 10.22 1.66 -0.22
CA VAL A 95 10.63 0.91 -1.41
C VAL A 95 9.70 -0.29 -1.54
N ALA A 96 9.02 -0.42 -2.66
CA ALA A 96 8.08 -1.51 -2.89
C ALA A 96 8.20 -2.05 -4.32
N THR A 97 7.95 -3.35 -4.45
CA THR A 97 7.90 -4.09 -5.71
C THR A 97 6.49 -4.58 -5.93
N VAL A 98 6.02 -4.51 -7.18
CA VAL A 98 4.77 -5.10 -7.61
C VAL A 98 5.08 -6.18 -8.63
N GLU A 99 4.59 -7.38 -8.36
CA GLU A 99 4.66 -8.51 -9.28
C GLU A 99 3.30 -8.72 -9.94
N PHE A 100 3.30 -8.98 -11.25
CA PHE A 100 2.10 -9.35 -11.99
C PHE A 100 2.38 -10.61 -12.81
N LYS A 101 1.83 -11.74 -12.36
CA LYS A 101 2.04 -13.07 -12.94
C LYS A 101 1.05 -13.35 -14.08
N ALA A 102 1.21 -12.64 -15.19
CA ALA A 102 0.48 -12.88 -16.43
C ALA A 102 1.43 -12.69 -17.63
N PRO A 103 1.11 -13.22 -18.82
CA PRO A 103 1.93 -13.04 -20.02
C PRO A 103 1.86 -11.57 -20.49
N LEU A 104 2.62 -10.72 -19.82
CA LEU A 104 2.75 -9.29 -20.09
C LEU A 104 4.15 -9.02 -20.61
N LEU A 105 4.34 -9.19 -21.91
CA LEU A 105 5.48 -8.62 -22.61
C LEU A 105 5.05 -7.24 -23.13
N GLY A 106 5.36 -6.18 -22.39
CA GLY A 106 5.13 -4.83 -22.87
C GLY A 106 5.47 -3.73 -21.88
N GLN A 107 6.42 -2.86 -22.27
CA GLN A 107 6.84 -1.63 -21.59
C GLN A 107 5.68 -0.75 -21.09
N HIS A 108 4.48 -0.87 -21.68
CA HIS A 108 3.30 -0.10 -21.32
C HIS A 108 2.68 -0.54 -19.99
N VAL A 109 2.65 -1.84 -19.67
CA VAL A 109 2.03 -2.32 -18.42
C VAL A 109 2.93 -2.06 -17.22
N GLU A 110 4.24 -2.26 -17.36
CA GLU A 110 5.21 -1.87 -16.33
C GLU A 110 5.12 -0.38 -15.98
N LYS A 111 5.01 0.50 -17.00
CA LYS A 111 4.82 1.95 -16.79
C LYS A 111 3.52 2.28 -16.06
N ILE A 112 2.42 1.59 -16.36
CA ILE A 112 1.12 1.80 -15.70
C ILE A 112 1.18 1.35 -14.24
N MET A 113 1.68 0.14 -13.98
CA MET A 113 1.78 -0.40 -12.61
C MET A 113 2.72 0.43 -11.75
N GLY A 114 3.86 0.87 -12.29
CA GLY A 114 4.77 1.78 -11.60
C GLY A 114 4.11 3.11 -11.23
N ARG A 115 3.42 3.76 -12.19
CA ARG A 115 2.69 5.02 -11.93
C ARG A 115 1.61 4.84 -10.87
N MET A 116 0.85 3.76 -10.95
CA MET A 116 -0.22 3.44 -10.03
C MET A 116 0.29 3.20 -8.61
N LEU A 117 1.43 2.50 -8.47
CA LEU A 117 2.10 2.31 -7.20
C LEU A 117 2.58 3.65 -6.62
N THR A 118 3.25 4.48 -7.42
CA THR A 118 3.71 5.81 -6.97
C THR A 118 2.52 6.67 -6.52
N GLN A 119 1.45 6.73 -7.29
CA GLN A 119 0.25 7.50 -6.95
C GLN A 119 -0.42 7.00 -5.67
N ASN A 120 -0.52 5.69 -5.47
CA ASN A 120 -1.11 5.13 -4.26
C ASN A 120 -0.23 5.40 -3.02
N VAL A 121 1.09 5.23 -3.14
CA VAL A 121 2.01 5.53 -2.03
C VAL A 121 1.97 7.00 -1.67
N THR A 122 1.97 7.90 -2.67
CA THR A 122 1.84 9.35 -2.42
C THR A 122 0.50 9.69 -1.77
N ALA A 123 -0.62 9.18 -2.30
CA ALA A 123 -1.93 9.45 -1.72
C ALA A 123 -2.08 8.94 -0.28
N LEU A 124 -1.47 7.80 0.04
CA LEU A 124 -1.45 7.27 1.41
C LEU A 124 -0.61 8.16 2.32
N GLN A 125 0.57 8.59 1.87
CA GLN A 125 1.44 9.49 2.62
C GLN A 125 0.80 10.86 2.87
N ASP A 126 0.15 11.45 1.86
CA ASP A 126 -0.53 12.73 1.98
C ASP A 126 -1.68 12.64 3.00
N PHE A 127 -2.49 11.58 2.93
CA PHE A 127 -3.55 11.33 3.90
C PHE A 127 -3.00 11.16 5.32
N THR A 128 -1.93 10.38 5.49
CA THR A 128 -1.31 10.18 6.80
C THR A 128 -0.73 11.49 7.36
N ALA A 129 -0.08 12.30 6.52
CA ALA A 129 0.45 13.60 6.95
C ALA A 129 -0.67 14.55 7.39
N GLU A 130 -1.74 14.67 6.58
CA GLU A 130 -2.91 15.49 6.91
C GLU A 130 -3.58 15.01 8.21
N TRP A 131 -3.74 13.69 8.39
CA TRP A 131 -4.33 13.14 9.61
C TRP A 131 -3.51 13.46 10.85
N ILE A 132 -2.17 13.38 10.76
CA ILE A 132 -1.26 13.74 11.87
C ILE A 132 -1.42 15.22 12.19
N ASP A 133 -1.37 16.11 11.20
CA ASP A 133 -1.47 17.55 11.43
C ASP A 133 -2.79 17.94 12.14
N VAL A 134 -3.87 17.18 11.90
CA VAL A 134 -5.18 17.42 12.53
C VAL A 134 -5.29 16.81 13.94
N HIS A 135 -4.55 15.74 14.25
CA HIS A 135 -4.75 14.92 15.46
C HIS A 135 -3.51 14.77 16.37
N SER A 136 -2.41 15.49 16.09
CA SER A 136 -1.20 15.53 16.94
C SER A 136 -1.17 16.71 17.89
#